data_AF-A0A8T0FKE8-F1
#
_entry.id   AF-A0A8T0FKE8-F1
#
_cell.length_a   1.000
_cell.length_b   1.000
_cell.length_c   1.000
_cell.angle_alpha   90.00
_cell.angle_beta   90.00
_cell.angle_gamma   90.00
#
_symmetry.space_group_name_H-M   'P 1'
#
loop_
_entity.id
_entity.type
_entity.pdbx_description
1 polymer ?
#
loop_
_entity_poly.entity_id
_entity_poly.type
_entity_poly.pdbx_seq_one_letter_code
_entity_poly.pdbx_strand_id
1 'polypeptide(L)'
;MGIEILKGCPKELLTLSQRVIGIKDLILKCEDYDESFYGEFLGTVIAERLTREKQEKIATEEENISCENAFQLVKLCLQIEAQKLEHSSKNSSVASTNKLTLQIKNLVSNFDPKDMIEDNMPLLLNLFPRQIKFLKVAKENWVAYLLAVLPDEVVRLIARESDDRSQDFDLIKDMLL
;
A
#
# COMPACT_ATOMS: atom_id res chain seq x y z
N MET A 1 78.10 28.17 6.06
CA MET A 1 77.78 28.69 7.42
C MET A 1 76.52 27.96 7.86
N GLY A 2 76.70 26.91 8.67
CA GLY A 2 75.65 25.95 9.01
C GLY A 2 74.76 26.42 10.15
N ILE A 3 73.47 26.09 10.08
CA ILE A 3 72.48 26.29 11.13
C ILE A 3 72.74 25.22 12.21
N GLU A 4 73.41 25.60 13.29
CA GLU A 4 73.48 24.81 14.53
C GLU A 4 72.62 25.50 15.60
N ILE A 5 71.34 25.11 15.71
CA ILE A 5 70.59 25.26 16.96
C ILE A 5 69.74 23.98 17.11
N LEU A 6 69.65 23.48 18.35
CA LEU A 6 69.08 22.19 18.80
C LEU A 6 70.09 21.06 19.09
N LYS A 7 71.21 21.39 19.76
CA LYS A 7 71.87 20.46 20.68
C LYS A 7 71.50 20.84 22.11
N GLY A 8 70.44 20.25 22.64
CA GLY A 8 70.04 20.50 24.03
C GLY A 8 68.61 20.16 24.36
N CYS A 9 68.09 19.02 23.89
CA CYS A 9 66.85 18.47 24.44
C CYS A 9 67.21 17.25 25.29
N PRO A 10 67.06 17.29 26.62
CA PRO A 10 67.07 16.09 27.43
C PRO A 10 65.98 15.16 26.88
N LYS A 11 66.35 13.95 26.47
CA LYS A 11 65.41 12.90 26.08
C LYS A 11 64.76 12.30 27.33
N GLU A 12 64.24 13.14 28.22
CA GLU A 12 63.42 12.69 29.33
C GLU A 12 62.02 12.41 28.79
N LEU A 13 61.50 11.22 29.08
CA LEU A 13 60.09 10.88 28.85
C LEU A 13 59.24 11.73 29.81
N LEU A 14 59.03 12.99 29.44
CA LEU A 14 58.13 13.87 30.16
C LEU A 14 56.73 13.28 30.09
N THR A 15 56.08 13.22 31.24
CA THR A 15 54.67 12.85 31.31
C THR A 15 53.84 13.87 30.54
N LEU A 16 52.63 13.47 30.10
CA LEU A 16 51.71 14.38 29.43
C LEU A 16 51.47 15.67 30.23
N SER A 17 51.38 15.58 31.56
CA SER A 17 51.19 16.75 32.42
C SER A 17 52.39 17.70 32.38
N GLN A 18 53.62 17.19 32.41
CA GLN A 18 54.84 18.00 32.34
C GLN A 18 54.93 18.74 30.99
N ARG A 19 54.51 18.12 29.89
CA ARG A 19 54.46 18.77 28.57
C ARG A 19 53.39 19.84 28.49
N VAL A 20 52.20 19.59 29.04
CA VAL A 20 51.11 20.58 29.09
C VAL A 20 51.51 21.80 29.89
N ILE A 21 52.17 21.61 31.03
CA ILE A 21 52.69 22.71 31.86
C ILE A 21 53.73 23.52 31.08
N GLY A 22 54.69 22.86 30.43
CA GLY A 22 55.71 23.55 29.63
C GLY A 22 55.12 24.35 28.45
N ILE A 23 54.08 23.84 27.81
CA ILE A 23 53.36 24.56 26.74
C ILE A 23 52.61 25.76 27.31
N LYS A 24 51.91 25.60 28.44
CA LYS A 24 51.20 26.69 29.11
C LYS A 24 52.14 27.83 29.47
N ASP A 25 53.30 27.53 30.05
CA ASP A 25 54.29 28.53 30.40
C ASP A 25 54.86 29.26 29.17
N LEU A 26 54.94 28.58 28.02
CA LEU A 26 55.37 29.19 26.76
C LEU A 26 54.31 30.13 26.20
N ILE A 27 53.02 29.76 26.27
CA ILE A 27 51.89 30.58 25.83
C ILE A 27 51.78 31.85 26.68
N LEU A 28 51.89 31.72 28.01
CA LEU A 28 51.80 32.87 28.93
C LEU A 28 52.98 33.85 28.83
N LYS A 29 54.12 33.41 28.28
CA LYS A 29 55.27 34.28 28.00
C LYS A 29 55.14 35.04 26.68
N CYS A 30 54.16 34.73 25.86
CA CYS A 30 53.92 35.41 24.58
C CYS A 30 53.27 36.77 24.84
N GLU A 31 53.89 37.85 24.33
CA GLU A 31 53.35 39.22 24.48
C GLU A 31 52.02 39.42 23.73
N ASP A 32 51.81 38.66 22.65
CA ASP A 32 50.61 38.75 21.81
C ASP A 32 49.45 37.86 22.31
N TYR A 33 49.60 37.17 23.44
CA TYR A 33 48.57 36.30 23.98
C TYR A 33 47.55 37.08 24.83
N ASP A 34 46.31 37.13 24.35
CA ASP A 34 45.16 37.67 25.09
C ASP A 34 44.27 36.54 25.61
N GLU A 35 44.38 36.24 26.90
CA GLU A 35 43.61 35.19 27.56
C GLU A 35 42.09 35.40 27.46
N SER A 36 41.62 36.65 27.51
CA SER A 36 40.19 36.97 27.42
C SER A 36 39.67 36.67 26.02
N PHE A 37 40.38 37.15 25.00
CA PHE A 37 40.01 36.93 23.61
C PHE A 37 39.98 35.44 23.24
N TYR A 38 41.05 34.70 23.56
CA TYR A 38 41.09 33.27 23.24
C TYR A 38 40.13 32.45 24.12
N GLY A 39 39.85 32.90 25.34
CA GLY A 39 38.82 32.31 26.20
C GLY A 39 37.42 32.42 25.58
N GLU A 40 37.04 33.61 25.10
CA GLU A 40 35.78 33.83 24.40
C GLU A 40 35.72 33.05 23.08
N PHE A 41 36.78 33.13 22.27
CA PHE A 41 36.87 32.43 20.98
C PHE A 41 36.70 30.91 21.15
N LEU A 42 37.44 30.29 22.07
CA LEU A 42 37.31 28.86 22.37
C LEU A 42 35.95 28.54 22.98
N GLY A 43 35.41 29.42 23.83
CA GLY A 43 34.05 29.32 24.35
C GLY A 43 33.00 29.25 23.25
N THR A 44 33.08 30.13 22.25
CA THR A 44 32.21 30.12 21.06
C THR A 44 32.36 28.81 20.28
N VAL A 45 33.59 28.37 20.02
CA VAL A 45 33.84 27.11 19.29
C VAL A 45 33.25 25.91 20.04
N ILE A 46 33.37 25.86 21.37
CA ILE A 46 32.80 24.80 22.19
C ILE A 46 31.27 24.86 22.14
N ALA A 47 30.67 26.04 22.28
CA ALA A 47 29.23 26.22 22.23
C ALA A 47 28.63 25.83 20.86
N GLU A 48 29.28 26.21 19.76
CA GLU A 48 28.88 25.81 18.41
C GLU A 48 28.91 24.29 18.26
N ARG A 49 30.00 23.65 18.67
CA ARG A 49 30.15 22.18 18.60
C ARG A 49 29.08 21.47 19.42
N LEU A 50 28.84 21.91 20.65
CA LEU A 50 27.82 21.34 21.52
C LEU A 50 26.42 21.50 20.93
N THR A 51 26.15 22.65 20.30
CA THR A 51 24.85 22.91 19.64
C THR A 51 24.68 22.03 18.41
N ARG A 52 25.72 21.89 17.58
CA ARG A 52 25.72 21.01 16.41
C ARG A 52 25.49 19.56 16.79
N GLU A 53 26.21 19.03 17.79
CA GLU A 53 26.02 17.66 18.28
C GLU A 53 24.60 17.41 18.81
N LYS A 54 24.00 18.39 19.49
CA LYS A 54 22.60 18.29 19.94
C LYS A 54 21.64 18.27 18.75
N GLN A 55 21.86 19.13 17.77
CA GLN A 55 20.99 19.22 16.60
C GLN A 55 21.06 17.95 15.75
N GLU A 56 22.25 17.37 15.57
CA GLU A 56 22.43 16.09 14.88
C GLU A 56 21.72 14.95 15.60
N LYS A 57 21.79 14.90 16.94
CA LYS A 57 21.06 13.89 17.72
C LYS A 57 19.54 14.03 17.57
N ILE A 58 19.04 15.26 17.61
CA ILE A 58 17.60 15.54 17.41
C ILE A 58 17.19 15.14 15.99
N ALA A 59 17.92 15.56 14.97
CA ALA A 59 17.62 15.21 13.58
C ALA A 59 17.62 13.69 13.35
N THR A 60 18.59 12.98 13.94
CA THR A 60 18.66 11.51 13.87
C THR A 60 17.44 10.86 14.53
N GLU A 61 17.04 11.35 15.70
CA GLU A 61 15.87 10.83 16.42
C GLU A 61 14.57 11.14 15.66
N GLU A 62 14.42 12.34 15.12
CA GLU A 62 13.29 12.74 14.28
C GLU A 62 13.18 11.87 13.01
N GLU A 63 14.31 11.60 12.35
CA GLU A 63 14.36 10.69 11.20
C GLU A 63 13.93 9.27 11.59
N ASN A 64 14.42 8.76 12.72
CA ASN A 64 14.05 7.44 13.23
C ASN A 64 12.55 7.35 13.56
N ILE A 65 11.99 8.35 14.25
CA ILE A 65 10.55 8.47 14.53
C ILE A 65 9.74 8.53 13.24
N SER A 66 10.20 9.30 12.24
CA SER A 66 9.56 9.39 10.93
C SER A 66 9.55 8.04 10.20
N CYS A 67 10.68 7.32 10.20
CA CYS A 67 10.79 5.98 9.63
C CYS A 67 9.86 4.98 10.31
N GLU A 68 9.79 4.97 11.65
CA GLU A 68 8.90 4.08 12.39
C GLU A 68 7.43 4.39 12.08
N ASN A 69 7.05 5.67 12.06
CA ASN A 69 5.69 6.08 11.69
C ASN A 69 5.34 5.65 10.27
N ALA A 70 6.26 5.80 9.31
CA ALA A 70 6.06 5.35 7.93
C ALA A 70 5.87 3.83 7.86
N PHE A 71 6.67 3.06 8.61
CA PHE A 71 6.53 1.62 8.68
C PHE A 71 5.17 1.18 9.24
N GLN A 72 4.70 1.81 10.32
CA GLN A 72 3.39 1.52 10.90
C GLN A 72 2.24 1.86 9.93
N LEU A 73 2.34 2.96 9.19
CA LEU A 73 1.37 3.31 8.15
C LEU A 73 1.32 2.26 7.05
N VAL A 74 2.47 1.81 6.53
CA VAL A 74 2.54 0.75 5.52
C VAL A 74 1.93 -0.54 6.05
N LYS A 75 2.25 -0.92 7.29
CA LYS A 75 1.68 -2.10 7.95
C LYS A 75 0.15 -2.03 8.05
N LEU A 76 -0.42 -0.87 8.38
CA LEU A 76 -1.87 -0.68 8.44
C LEU A 76 -2.50 -0.75 7.04
N CYS A 77 -1.89 -0.11 6.04
CA CYS A 77 -2.36 -0.18 4.66
C CYS A 77 -2.42 -1.63 4.15
N LEU A 78 -1.38 -2.42 4.40
CA LEU A 78 -1.35 -3.84 4.03
C LEU A 78 -2.43 -4.65 4.76
N GLN A 79 -2.69 -4.37 6.04
CA GLN A 79 -3.79 -5.01 6.76
C GLN A 79 -5.16 -4.67 6.17
N ILE A 80 -5.39 -3.40 5.82
CA ILE A 80 -6.63 -2.96 5.17
C ILE A 80 -6.78 -3.65 3.81
N GLU A 81 -5.72 -3.73 3.02
CA GLU A 81 -5.74 -4.40 1.71
C GLU A 81 -5.99 -5.92 1.85
N ALA A 82 -5.33 -6.58 2.80
CA ALA A 82 -5.59 -7.98 3.11
C ALA A 82 -7.04 -8.22 3.55
N GLN A 83 -7.56 -7.37 4.44
CA GLN A 83 -8.98 -7.40 4.83
C GLN A 83 -9.89 -7.17 3.62
N LYS A 84 -9.59 -6.22 2.74
CA LYS A 84 -10.38 -5.97 1.52
C LYS A 84 -10.41 -7.19 0.61
N LEU A 85 -9.30 -7.91 0.47
CA LEU A 85 -9.24 -9.17 -0.27
C LEU A 85 -10.07 -10.27 0.43
N GLU A 86 -10.00 -10.38 1.75
CA GLU A 86 -10.82 -11.32 2.52
C GLU A 86 -12.32 -10.98 2.47
N HIS A 87 -12.69 -9.71 2.57
CA HIS A 87 -14.07 -9.25 2.50
C HIS A 87 -14.59 -9.31 1.07
N SER A 88 -13.76 -9.11 0.04
CA SER A 88 -14.12 -9.45 -1.34
C SER A 88 -14.41 -10.94 -1.50
N SER A 89 -13.72 -11.80 -0.74
CA SER A 89 -13.97 -13.25 -0.70
C SER A 89 -15.15 -13.65 0.19
N LYS A 90 -15.49 -12.89 1.25
CA LYS A 90 -16.63 -13.14 2.15
C LYS A 90 -17.94 -12.51 1.63
N ASN A 91 -17.84 -11.45 0.83
CA ASN A 91 -18.91 -10.92 0.02
C ASN A 91 -19.17 -11.79 -1.22
N SER A 92 -18.55 -12.97 -1.32
CA SER A 92 -18.74 -13.92 -2.41
C SER A 92 -20.18 -14.36 -2.61
N SER A 93 -21.12 -14.13 -1.69
CA SER A 93 -22.55 -14.26 -2.04
C SER A 93 -22.95 -13.25 -3.13
N VAL A 94 -22.68 -11.96 -2.92
CA VAL A 94 -23.07 -10.85 -3.82
C VAL A 94 -22.06 -10.64 -4.96
N ALA A 95 -20.77 -10.87 -4.70
CA ALA A 95 -19.74 -10.82 -5.74
C ALA A 95 -19.77 -12.07 -6.64
N SER A 96 -20.16 -13.25 -6.11
CA SER A 96 -20.43 -14.40 -6.98
C SER A 96 -21.69 -14.15 -7.78
N THR A 97 -22.81 -13.70 -7.22
CA THR A 97 -24.00 -13.38 -8.05
C THR A 97 -23.68 -12.35 -9.14
N ASN A 98 -22.91 -11.30 -8.85
CA ASN A 98 -22.49 -10.32 -9.86
C ASN A 98 -21.52 -10.92 -10.90
N LYS A 99 -20.54 -11.73 -10.48
CA LYS A 99 -19.62 -12.42 -11.39
C LYS A 99 -20.35 -13.45 -12.27
N LEU A 100 -21.28 -14.21 -11.68
CA LEU A 100 -22.14 -15.17 -12.35
C LEU A 100 -23.03 -14.44 -13.37
N THR A 101 -23.66 -13.34 -12.97
CA THR A 101 -24.47 -12.50 -13.86
C THR A 101 -23.64 -11.94 -15.01
N LEU A 102 -22.41 -11.48 -14.77
CA LEU A 102 -21.51 -11.04 -15.85
C LEU A 102 -21.11 -12.18 -16.78
N GLN A 103 -20.79 -13.36 -16.25
CA GLN A 103 -20.45 -14.54 -17.05
C GLN A 103 -21.62 -15.01 -17.93
N ILE A 104 -22.84 -14.99 -17.39
CA ILE A 104 -24.04 -15.35 -18.14
C ILE A 104 -24.40 -14.25 -19.14
N LYS A 105 -24.27 -12.97 -18.78
CA LYS A 105 -24.48 -11.84 -19.72
C LYS A 105 -23.50 -11.87 -20.88
N ASN A 106 -22.27 -12.31 -20.70
CA ASN A 106 -21.32 -12.49 -21.81
C ASN A 106 -21.78 -13.57 -22.80
N LEU A 107 -22.62 -14.54 -22.40
CA LEU A 107 -23.24 -15.46 -23.35
C LEU A 107 -24.27 -14.74 -24.22
N VAL A 108 -25.05 -13.83 -23.62
CA VAL A 108 -26.08 -13.06 -24.34
C VAL A 108 -25.51 -11.90 -25.15
N SER A 109 -24.42 -11.28 -24.71
CA SER A 109 -23.78 -10.16 -25.41
C SER A 109 -23.26 -10.51 -26.80
N ASN A 110 -23.18 -11.80 -27.16
CA ASN A 110 -22.86 -12.23 -28.52
C ASN A 110 -24.07 -12.25 -29.46
N PHE A 111 -25.28 -12.02 -28.96
CA PHE A 111 -26.51 -12.00 -29.73
C PHE A 111 -27.02 -10.57 -29.84
N ASP A 112 -27.32 -10.13 -31.06
CA ASP A 112 -28.05 -8.88 -31.26
C ASP A 112 -29.47 -9.06 -30.65
N PRO A 113 -29.98 -8.10 -29.85
CA PRO A 113 -31.33 -8.19 -29.27
C PRO A 113 -32.45 -8.49 -30.28
N LYS A 114 -32.31 -8.08 -31.55
CA LYS A 114 -33.29 -8.37 -32.61
C LYS A 114 -33.20 -9.81 -33.09
N ASP A 115 -32.00 -10.29 -33.37
CA ASP A 115 -31.73 -11.67 -33.80
C ASP A 115 -31.94 -12.67 -32.66
N MET A 116 -32.00 -12.17 -31.41
CA MET A 116 -32.22 -13.00 -30.24
C MET A 116 -33.60 -13.63 -30.26
N ILE A 117 -34.66 -12.84 -30.50
CA ILE A 117 -36.06 -13.27 -30.45
C ILE A 117 -36.38 -14.25 -31.59
N GLU A 118 -35.81 -14.04 -32.78
CA GLU A 118 -36.19 -14.80 -33.99
C GLU A 118 -35.38 -16.10 -34.17
N ASP A 119 -34.04 -16.08 -34.00
CA ASP A 119 -33.19 -17.23 -34.37
C ASP A 119 -32.39 -17.82 -33.20
N ASN A 120 -32.13 -17.04 -32.14
CA ASN A 120 -31.17 -17.43 -31.11
C ASN A 120 -31.78 -17.77 -29.73
N MET A 121 -33.08 -17.52 -29.51
CA MET A 121 -33.79 -17.89 -28.27
C MET A 121 -33.67 -19.39 -27.94
N PRO A 122 -33.88 -20.33 -28.89
CA PRO A 122 -33.70 -21.76 -28.63
C PRO A 122 -32.28 -22.13 -28.24
N LEU A 123 -31.29 -21.49 -28.84
CA LEU A 123 -29.88 -21.73 -28.53
C LEU A 123 -29.55 -21.25 -27.12
N LEU A 124 -29.99 -20.04 -26.75
CA LEU A 124 -29.78 -19.47 -25.42
C LEU A 124 -30.41 -20.34 -24.34
N LEU A 125 -31.69 -20.72 -24.49
CA LEU A 125 -32.42 -21.52 -23.51
C LEU A 125 -31.86 -22.94 -23.38
N ASN A 126 -31.24 -23.49 -24.42
CA ASN A 126 -30.58 -24.80 -24.33
C ASN A 126 -29.17 -24.73 -23.70
N LEU A 127 -28.44 -23.63 -23.89
CA LEU A 127 -27.11 -23.43 -23.31
C LEU A 127 -27.17 -23.00 -21.84
N PHE A 128 -28.17 -22.18 -21.48
CA PHE A 128 -28.31 -21.60 -20.15
C PHE A 128 -28.25 -22.64 -19.00
N PRO A 129 -29.01 -23.75 -19.02
CA PRO A 129 -28.95 -24.75 -17.96
C PRO A 129 -27.56 -25.38 -17.79
N ARG A 130 -26.80 -25.54 -18.87
CA ARG A 130 -25.44 -26.10 -18.80
C ARG A 130 -24.50 -25.16 -18.05
N GLN A 131 -24.63 -23.86 -18.31
CA GLN A 131 -23.80 -22.81 -17.73
C GLN A 131 -24.14 -22.61 -16.25
N ILE A 132 -25.43 -22.55 -15.92
CA ILE A 132 -25.90 -22.43 -14.54
C ILE A 132 -25.57 -23.67 -13.70
N LYS A 133 -25.66 -24.88 -14.28
CA LYS A 133 -25.21 -26.14 -13.64
C LYS A 133 -23.70 -26.16 -13.42
N PHE A 134 -22.91 -25.73 -14.41
CA PHE A 134 -21.45 -25.61 -14.27
C PHE A 134 -21.07 -24.70 -13.09
N LEU A 135 -21.88 -23.67 -12.86
CA LEU A 135 -21.72 -22.71 -11.78
C LEU A 135 -22.35 -23.16 -10.44
N LYS A 136 -22.88 -24.40 -10.36
CA LYS A 136 -23.48 -25.00 -9.15
C LYS A 136 -24.59 -24.18 -8.51
N VAL A 137 -25.38 -23.47 -9.31
CA VAL A 137 -26.53 -22.67 -8.83
C VAL A 137 -27.74 -23.59 -8.63
N ALA A 138 -28.42 -23.42 -7.49
CA ALA A 138 -29.62 -24.20 -7.14
C ALA A 138 -30.81 -23.90 -8.08
N LYS A 139 -31.64 -24.90 -8.40
CA LYS A 139 -32.68 -24.82 -9.46
C LYS A 139 -33.68 -23.68 -9.21
N GLU A 140 -33.93 -23.38 -7.94
CA GLU A 140 -34.87 -22.37 -7.46
C GLU A 140 -34.46 -20.96 -7.89
N ASN A 141 -33.16 -20.73 -8.15
CA ASN A 141 -32.65 -19.43 -8.57
C ASN A 141 -32.50 -19.29 -10.09
N TRP A 142 -32.72 -20.35 -10.87
CA TRP A 142 -32.43 -20.33 -12.31
C TRP A 142 -33.23 -19.27 -13.06
N VAL A 143 -34.51 -19.12 -12.72
CA VAL A 143 -35.37 -18.12 -13.37
C VAL A 143 -34.92 -16.69 -13.05
N ALA A 144 -34.53 -16.41 -11.80
CA ALA A 144 -34.03 -15.09 -11.43
C ALA A 144 -32.80 -14.68 -12.27
N TYR A 145 -31.87 -15.62 -12.51
CA TYR A 145 -30.72 -15.38 -13.39
C TYR A 145 -31.09 -15.31 -14.87
N LEU A 146 -32.12 -16.03 -15.30
CA LEU A 146 -32.63 -15.96 -16.68
C LEU A 146 -33.23 -14.57 -16.97
N LEU A 147 -34.06 -14.06 -16.06
CA LEU A 147 -34.67 -12.73 -16.20
C LEU A 147 -33.63 -11.60 -16.24
N ALA A 148 -32.49 -11.75 -15.55
CA ALA A 148 -31.40 -10.77 -15.57
C ALA A 148 -30.64 -10.69 -16.92
N VAL A 149 -30.91 -11.63 -17.82
CA VAL A 149 -30.16 -11.88 -19.04
C VAL A 149 -31.04 -11.76 -20.29
N LEU A 150 -32.35 -11.91 -20.15
CA LEU A 150 -33.31 -11.74 -21.23
C LEU A 150 -33.59 -10.24 -21.54
N PRO A 151 -33.92 -9.90 -22.80
CA PRO A 151 -34.45 -8.59 -23.17
C PRO A 151 -35.74 -8.27 -22.43
N ASP A 152 -35.96 -6.97 -22.17
CA ASP A 152 -37.11 -6.44 -21.42
C ASP A 152 -38.47 -6.83 -22.03
N GLU A 153 -38.53 -7.07 -23.34
CA GLU A 153 -39.74 -7.54 -24.02
C GLU A 153 -40.14 -8.96 -23.59
N VAL A 154 -39.17 -9.88 -23.53
CA VAL A 154 -39.38 -11.26 -23.09
C VAL A 154 -39.66 -11.32 -21.59
N VAL A 155 -38.93 -10.53 -20.80
CA VAL A 155 -39.17 -10.40 -19.34
C VAL A 155 -40.61 -9.96 -19.06
N ARG A 156 -41.14 -9.00 -19.82
CA ARG A 156 -42.53 -8.55 -19.70
C ARG A 156 -43.55 -9.60 -20.11
N LEU A 157 -43.23 -10.50 -21.03
CA LEU A 157 -44.10 -11.63 -21.39
C LEU A 157 -44.17 -12.64 -20.24
N ILE A 158 -43.01 -13.02 -19.66
CA ILE A 158 -42.95 -13.95 -18.53
C ILE A 158 -43.68 -13.39 -17.30
N ALA A 159 -43.54 -12.09 -17.03
CA ALA A 159 -44.19 -11.43 -15.89
C ALA A 159 -45.73 -11.36 -15.96
N ARG A 160 -46.34 -11.71 -17.11
CA ARG A 160 -47.80 -11.76 -17.27
C ARG A 160 -48.40 -13.13 -16.98
N GLU A 161 -47.57 -14.16 -16.88
CA GLU A 161 -48.03 -15.52 -16.55
C GLU A 161 -48.20 -15.68 -15.03
N SER A 162 -48.95 -16.69 -14.58
CA SER A 162 -49.17 -16.95 -13.15
C SER A 162 -47.87 -17.30 -12.42
N ASP A 163 -47.78 -16.95 -11.12
CA ASP A 163 -46.56 -17.16 -10.30
C ASP A 163 -46.01 -18.60 -10.40
N ASP A 164 -46.89 -19.61 -10.36
CA ASP A 164 -46.52 -21.03 -10.45
C ASP A 164 -45.80 -21.42 -11.77
N ARG A 165 -46.11 -20.73 -12.87
CA ARG A 165 -45.52 -21.00 -14.19
C ARG A 165 -44.32 -20.10 -14.48
N SER A 166 -44.33 -18.90 -13.90
CA SER A 166 -43.25 -17.91 -14.02
C SER A 166 -42.01 -18.24 -13.20
N GLN A 167 -42.04 -19.26 -12.35
CA GLN A 167 -40.91 -19.70 -11.53
C GLN A 167 -40.30 -21.04 -11.97
N ASP A 168 -40.94 -21.75 -12.89
CA ASP A 168 -40.40 -22.99 -13.45
C ASP A 168 -39.69 -22.72 -14.78
N PHE A 169 -38.37 -22.99 -14.80
CA PHE A 169 -37.57 -22.86 -16.01
C PHE A 169 -38.07 -23.74 -17.16
N ASP A 170 -38.53 -24.96 -16.88
CA ASP A 170 -38.94 -25.90 -17.91
C ASP A 170 -40.24 -25.40 -18.58
N LEU A 171 -41.16 -24.81 -17.80
CA LEU A 171 -42.39 -24.19 -18.33
C LEU A 171 -42.12 -22.91 -19.11
N ILE A 172 -41.19 -22.06 -18.65
CA ILE A 172 -40.77 -20.85 -19.38
C ILE A 172 -40.11 -21.25 -20.70
N LYS A 173 -39.30 -22.30 -20.69
CA LYS A 173 -38.65 -22.81 -21.90
C LYS A 173 -39.68 -23.28 -22.92
N ASP A 174 -40.70 -24.03 -22.51
CA ASP A 174 -41.76 -24.49 -23.40
C ASP A 174 -42.68 -23.36 -23.88
N MET A 175 -42.79 -22.26 -23.12
CA MET A 175 -43.55 -21.08 -23.52
C MET A 175 -42.83 -20.22 -24.58
N LEU A 176 -41.50 -20.20 -24.54
CA LEU A 176 -40.66 -19.36 -25.40
C LEU A 176 -40.17 -20.07 -26.67
N LEU A 177 -40.53 -21.35 -26.87
CA LEU A 177 -40.16 -22.21 -28.00
C LEU A 177 -41.40 -22.70 -28.74
#